data_AF-A0A0W0ZSC4-F1
#
_entry.id   AF-A0A0W0ZSC4-F1
#
_cell.length_a   1.000
_cell.length_b   1.000
_cell.length_c   1.000
_cell.angle_alpha   90.00
_cell.angle_beta   90.00
_cell.angle_gamma   90.00
#
_symmetry.space_group_name_H-M   'P 1'
#
loop_
_entity.id
_entity.type
_entity.pdbx_description
1 polymer ?
#
loop_
_entity_poly.entity_id
_entity_poly.type
_entity_poly.pdbx_seq_one_letter_code
_entity_poly.pdbx_strand_id
1 'polypeptide(L)'
;MGSVDKFQGQEAPIVFLSMCASQGNESPSGVDFLFDKNRINVAVTRAQCMAIIIYSPLLFDTCANNLDQMEKISLFCQLTKGA
;
A
#
# COMPACT_ATOMS: atom_id res chain seq x y z
N MET A 1 9.95 5.26 -12.59
CA MET A 1 8.80 4.32 -12.51
C MET A 1 9.36 2.93 -12.26
N GLY A 2 9.00 2.28 -11.16
CA GLY A 2 9.50 0.95 -10.78
C GLY A 2 8.68 0.37 -9.62
N SER A 3 8.79 -0.93 -9.37
CA SER A 3 8.16 -1.53 -8.19
C SER A 3 8.84 -1.05 -6.90
N VAL A 4 8.14 -1.18 -5.78
CA VAL A 4 8.69 -0.88 -4.44
C VAL A 4 10.03 -1.60 -4.22
N ASP A 5 10.11 -2.87 -4.63
CA ASP A 5 11.30 -3.71 -4.42
C ASP A 5 12.53 -3.17 -5.18
N LYS A 6 12.33 -2.59 -6.36
CA LYS A 6 13.41 -1.93 -7.12
C LYS A 6 13.82 -0.58 -6.53
N PHE A 7 12.96 0.01 -5.71
CA PHE A 7 13.18 1.32 -5.08
C PHE A 7 13.79 1.20 -3.67
N GLN A 8 14.02 -0.03 -3.19
CA GLN A 8 14.63 -0.27 -1.89
C GLN A 8 16.06 0.29 -1.86
N GLY A 9 16.36 1.08 -0.81
CA GLY A 9 17.67 1.75 -0.65
C GLY A 9 17.83 3.03 -1.48
N GLN A 10 16.79 3.48 -2.18
CA GLN A 10 16.76 4.75 -2.91
C GLN A 10 15.74 5.69 -2.27
N GLU A 11 15.99 7.00 -2.34
CA GLU A 11 15.08 8.03 -1.80
C GLU A 11 14.78 9.10 -2.84
N ALA A 12 13.65 9.79 -2.69
CA ALA A 12 13.27 10.91 -3.54
C ALA A 12 12.61 12.03 -2.70
N PRO A 13 12.70 13.30 -3.13
CA PRO A 13 11.99 14.41 -2.47
C PRO A 13 10.49 14.14 -2.28
N ILE A 14 9.85 13.59 -3.32
CA ILE A 14 8.44 13.21 -3.33
C ILE A 14 8.32 11.78 -3.90
N VAL A 15 7.50 10.94 -3.27
CA VAL A 15 7.17 9.60 -3.76
C VAL A 15 5.68 9.50 -4.05
N PHE A 16 5.34 8.93 -5.21
CA PHE A 16 3.97 8.54 -5.55
C PHE A 16 3.86 7.02 -5.43
N LEU A 17 3.01 6.56 -4.51
CA LEU A 17 2.66 5.14 -4.36
C LEU A 17 1.28 4.90 -4.96
N SER A 18 1.23 4.19 -6.09
CA SER A 18 -0.03 3.69 -6.65
C SER A 18 -0.28 2.28 -6.14
N MET A 19 -1.48 2.02 -5.59
CA MET A 19 -1.88 0.67 -5.19
C MET A 19 -2.13 -0.25 -6.38
N CYS A 20 -2.31 0.30 -7.59
CA CYS A 20 -2.50 -0.44 -8.84
C CYS A 20 -3.64 -1.49 -8.80
N ALA A 21 -4.61 -1.33 -7.90
CA ALA A 21 -5.77 -2.19 -7.77
C ALA A 21 -7.02 -1.36 -7.44
N SER A 22 -8.14 -1.71 -8.06
CA SER A 22 -9.43 -1.08 -7.80
C SER A 22 -10.17 -1.76 -6.65
N GLN A 23 -10.15 -3.10 -6.58
CA GLN A 23 -10.77 -3.90 -5.53
C GLN A 23 -9.75 -4.91 -4.99
N GLY A 24 -9.66 -5.06 -3.65
CA GLY A 24 -8.65 -5.94 -3.04
C GLY A 24 -8.92 -7.42 -3.30
N ASN A 25 -10.19 -7.83 -3.28
CA ASN A 25 -10.60 -9.22 -3.48
C ASN A 25 -10.37 -9.71 -4.92
N GLU A 26 -10.36 -8.80 -5.89
CA GLU A 26 -10.16 -9.09 -7.32
C GLU A 26 -8.72 -8.81 -7.77
N SER A 27 -7.84 -8.44 -6.83
CA SER A 27 -6.44 -8.15 -7.14
C SER A 27 -5.75 -9.42 -7.68
N PRO A 28 -5.13 -9.36 -8.88
CA PRO A 28 -4.41 -10.50 -9.45
C PRO A 28 -3.26 -10.99 -8.56
N SER A 29 -2.68 -10.10 -7.75
CA SER A 29 -1.60 -10.40 -6.82
C SER A 29 -2.09 -10.85 -5.44
N GLY A 30 -3.40 -10.76 -5.19
CA GLY A 30 -4.02 -11.10 -3.90
C GLY A 30 -3.89 -10.03 -2.82
N VAL A 31 -4.67 -10.21 -1.75
CA VAL A 31 -4.77 -9.30 -0.60
C VAL A 31 -3.43 -9.17 0.13
N ASP A 32 -2.73 -10.28 0.34
CA ASP A 32 -1.47 -10.29 1.11
C ASP A 32 -0.35 -9.48 0.47
N PHE A 33 -0.26 -9.52 -0.86
CA PHE A 33 0.72 -8.72 -1.61
C PHE A 33 0.30 -7.26 -1.69
N LEU A 34 -1.00 -7.01 -1.88
CA LEU A 34 -1.55 -5.66 -2.03
C LEU A 34 -1.37 -4.83 -0.76
N PHE A 35 -1.61 -5.43 0.40
CA PHE A 35 -1.49 -4.79 1.71
C PHE A 35 -0.23 -5.21 2.47
N ASP A 36 0.82 -5.62 1.76
CA ASP A 36 2.09 -5.98 2.39
C ASP A 36 2.67 -4.77 3.16
N LYS A 37 2.72 -4.92 4.47
CA LYS A 37 3.20 -3.90 5.40
C LYS A 37 4.63 -3.45 5.09
N ASN A 38 5.52 -4.38 4.75
CA ASN A 38 6.92 -4.05 4.50
C ASN A 38 7.06 -3.21 3.24
N ARG A 39 6.30 -3.52 2.20
CA ARG A 39 6.32 -2.79 0.92
C ARG A 39 5.70 -1.41 1.05
N ILE A 40 4.59 -1.29 1.78
CA ILE A 40 4.01 0.02 2.10
C ILE A 40 5.01 0.86 2.90
N ASN A 41 5.63 0.28 3.93
CA ASN A 41 6.63 0.99 4.75
C ASN A 41 7.82 1.46 3.91
N VAL A 42 8.37 0.60 3.04
CA VAL A 42 9.45 1.01 2.13
C VAL A 42 8.99 2.17 1.28
N ALA A 43 7.86 2.04 0.58
CA ALA A 43 7.35 3.08 -0.31
C ALA A 43 7.12 4.43 0.38
N VAL A 44 6.50 4.44 1.57
CA VAL A 44 6.21 5.66 2.32
C VAL A 44 7.49 6.29 2.89
N THR A 45 8.41 5.49 3.41
CA THR A 45 9.64 5.99 4.07
C THR A 45 10.74 6.41 3.09
N ARG A 46 10.58 6.18 1.78
CA ARG A 46 11.53 6.67 0.78
C ARG A 46 11.28 8.14 0.38
N ALA A 47 10.16 8.73 0.80
CA ALA A 47 9.90 10.15 0.60
C ALA A 47 10.67 11.00 1.60
N GLN A 48 11.44 11.97 1.12
CA GLN A 48 12.17 12.90 1.99
C GLN A 48 11.26 14.02 2.51
N CYS A 49 10.26 14.43 1.72
CA CYS A 49 9.36 15.52 2.07
C CYS A 49 7.89 15.10 2.06
N MET A 50 7.44 14.36 1.04
CA MET A 50 6.02 14.02 0.88
C MET A 50 5.80 12.68 0.18
N ALA A 51 4.94 11.84 0.76
CA ALA A 51 4.46 10.61 0.13
C ALA A 51 2.99 10.80 -0.28
N ILE A 52 2.68 10.54 -1.54
CA ILE A 52 1.33 10.64 -2.10
C ILE A 52 0.86 9.23 -2.44
N ILE A 53 -0.19 8.76 -1.76
CA ILE A 53 -0.75 7.42 -1.97
C ILE A 53 -2.00 7.55 -2.84
N ILE A 54 -2.03 6.83 -3.95
CA ILE A 54 -3.13 6.81 -4.91
C ILE A 54 -3.79 5.45 -4.83
N TYR A 55 -5.07 5.42 -4.50
CA TYR A 55 -5.82 4.20 -4.28
C TYR A 55 -7.30 4.35 -4.66
N SER A 56 -7.97 3.23 -4.90
CA SER A 56 -9.42 3.17 -5.08
C SER A 56 -10.11 3.07 -3.72
N PRO A 57 -11.17 3.86 -3.45
CA PRO A 57 -11.93 3.74 -2.20
C PRO A 57 -12.50 2.33 -1.95
N LEU A 58 -12.77 1.56 -3.01
CA LEU A 58 -13.26 0.18 -2.91
C LEU A 58 -12.23 -0.79 -2.29
N LEU A 59 -10.97 -0.37 -2.12
CA LEU A 59 -10.01 -1.16 -1.35
C LEU A 59 -10.40 -1.29 0.13
N PHE A 60 -11.23 -0.39 0.67
CA PHE A 60 -11.75 -0.49 2.03
C PHE A 60 -12.79 -1.61 2.20
N ASP A 61 -13.38 -2.10 1.11
CA ASP A 61 -14.38 -3.17 1.12
C ASP A 61 -13.73 -4.57 0.98
N THR A 62 -12.41 -4.67 1.14
CA THR A 62 -11.67 -5.94 1.04
C THR A 62 -12.06 -6.88 2.17
N CYS A 63 -12.37 -8.13 1.84
CA CYS A 63 -12.69 -9.17 2.82
C CYS A 63 -11.41 -9.86 3.31
N ALA A 64 -11.19 -9.85 4.62
CA ALA A 64 -10.14 -10.65 5.25
C ALA A 64 -10.63 -12.09 5.47
N ASN A 65 -9.80 -13.07 5.12
CA ASN A 65 -10.09 -14.49 5.35
C ASN A 65 -9.40 -15.05 6.61
N ASN A 66 -8.49 -14.28 7.20
CA ASN A 66 -7.77 -14.63 8.42
C ASN A 66 -7.34 -13.36 9.17
N LEU A 67 -6.83 -13.54 10.40
CA LEU A 67 -6.41 -12.43 11.25
C LEU A 67 -5.26 -11.61 10.65
N ASP A 68 -4.30 -12.27 9.98
CA ASP A 68 -3.14 -11.60 9.36
C ASP A 68 -3.58 -10.63 8.25
N GLN A 69 -4.52 -11.05 7.38
CA GLN A 69 -5.11 -10.17 6.37
C GLN A 69 -5.89 -9.01 6.99
N MET A 70 -6.61 -9.27 8.09
CA MET A 70 -7.35 -8.22 8.80
C MET A 70 -6.40 -7.15 9.36
N GLU A 71 -5.26 -7.56 9.93
CA GLU A 71 -4.22 -6.64 10.41
C GLU A 71 -3.63 -5.79 9.28
N LYS A 72 -3.31 -6.41 8.13
CA LYS A 72 -2.78 -5.71 6.94
C LYS A 72 -3.77 -4.66 6.39
N ILE A 73 -5.04 -5.04 6.24
CA ILE A 73 -6.09 -4.14 5.76
C ILE A 73 -6.30 -3.00 6.77
N SER A 74 -6.34 -3.31 8.07
CA SER A 74 -6.48 -2.33 9.14
C SER A 74 -5.34 -1.30 9.13
N LEU A 75 -4.10 -1.76 8.96
CA LEU A 75 -2.94 -0.88 8.82
C LEU A 75 -3.10 0.09 7.64
N PHE A 76 -3.50 -0.40 6.47
CA PHE A 76 -3.72 0.44 5.31
C PHE A 76 -4.83 1.48 5.57
N CYS A 77 -5.96 1.05 6.15
CA CYS A 77 -7.05 1.94 6.55
C CYS A 77 -6.59 3.03 7.53
N GLN A 78 -5.73 2.70 8.50
CA GLN A 78 -5.19 3.69 9.44
C GLN A 78 -4.25 4.68 8.74
N LEU A 79 -3.39 4.19 7.86
CA LEU A 79 -2.45 5.00 7.09
C LEU A 79 -3.18 6.04 6.22
N THR A 80 -4.27 5.65 5.57
CA THR A 80 -5.03 6.55 4.68
C THR A 80 -6.06 7.42 5.40
N LYS A 81 -6.43 7.11 6.65
CA LYS A 81 -7.35 7.93 7.46
C LYS A 81 -6.72 9.21 7.99
N GLY A 82 -5.40 9.24 8.15
CA GLY A 82 -4.64 10.38 8.67
C GLY A 82 -3.99 11.25 7.59
N ALA A 83 -4.19 10.93 6.32
CA ALA A 83 -3.64 11.65 5.17
C ALA A 83 -4.63 12.69 4.62
#